data_AF-A0A9D3TCT9-F1
#
_entry.id   AF-A0A9D3TCT9-F1
#
_cell.length_a   1.000
_cell.length_b   1.000
_cell.length_c   1.000
_cell.angle_alpha   90.00
_cell.angle_beta   90.00
_cell.angle_gamma   90.00
#
_symmetry.space_group_name_H-M   'P 1'
#
loop_
_entity.id
_entity.type
_entity.pdbx_description
1 polymer ?
#
loop_
_entity_poly.entity_id
_entity_poly.type
_entity_poly.pdbx_seq_one_letter_code
_entity_poly.pdbx_strand_id
1 'polypeptide(L)'
;MAASLICSKTESRVSSVLNRDVKQFGKKYMFDSNEETCWNSDQGGCQWVFLEFPQPVRVSEVKVQFQGGFSGKTCRLEGCEKEGEFETFSYFYPEDNNSLQISFAP
;
A
#
# COMPACT_ATOMS: atom_id res chain seq x y z
N MET A 1 20.14 -2.70 9.88
CA MET A 1 18.79 -3.30 9.66
C MET A 1 17.84 -2.15 9.39
N ALA A 2 17.11 -2.18 8.28
CA ALA A 2 16.00 -1.26 8.06
C ALA A 2 14.81 -1.69 8.92
N ALA A 3 14.17 -0.76 9.61
CA ALA A 3 12.96 -1.01 10.39
C ALA A 3 11.72 -0.67 9.56
N SER A 4 10.60 -1.34 9.83
CA SER A 4 9.31 -0.96 9.25
C SER A 4 9.00 0.50 9.64
N LEU A 5 8.63 1.31 8.64
CA LEU A 5 8.11 2.66 8.88
C LEU A 5 6.66 2.64 9.36
N ILE A 6 5.93 1.55 9.08
CA ILE A 6 4.57 1.34 9.56
C ILE A 6 4.62 0.94 11.03
N CYS A 7 3.88 1.68 11.86
CA CYS A 7 3.71 1.41 13.28
C CYS A 7 2.26 1.68 13.71
N SER A 8 1.95 1.48 15.00
CA SER A 8 0.61 1.69 15.54
C SER A 8 0.09 3.13 15.46
N LYS A 9 0.97 4.10 15.20
CA LYS A 9 0.62 5.52 14.99
C LYS A 9 0.51 5.90 13.52
N THR A 10 0.81 4.99 12.59
CA THR A 10 0.66 5.24 11.16
C THR A 10 -0.82 5.23 10.81
N GLU A 11 -1.35 6.34 10.33
CA GLU A 11 -2.71 6.37 9.82
C GLU A 11 -2.72 5.86 8.37
N SER A 12 -3.78 5.15 8.00
CA SER A 12 -3.95 4.67 6.63
C SER A 12 -5.31 5.04 6.08
N ARG A 13 -5.39 5.27 4.77
CA ARG A 13 -6.65 5.42 4.02
C ARG A 13 -6.54 4.63 2.73
N VAL A 14 -7.67 4.21 2.20
CA VAL A 14 -7.76 3.49 0.93
C VAL A 14 -8.85 4.13 0.08
N SER A 15 -8.68 4.08 -1.24
CA SER A 15 -9.62 4.66 -2.20
C SER A 15 -11.03 4.07 -2.09
N SER A 16 -11.12 2.75 -1.96
CA SER A 16 -12.38 2.00 -1.93
C SER A 16 -12.20 0.66 -1.23
N VAL A 17 -13.30 -0.03 -0.97
CA VAL A 17 -13.33 -1.41 -0.46
C VAL A 17 -14.39 -2.16 -1.26
N LEU A 18 -14.04 -3.35 -1.74
CA LEU A 18 -14.92 -4.21 -2.53
C LEU A 18 -16.29 -4.38 -1.85
N ASN A 19 -17.37 -4.05 -2.56
CA ASN A 19 -18.75 -4.10 -2.05
C ASN A 19 -19.00 -3.31 -0.75
N ARG A 20 -18.11 -2.37 -0.40
CA ARG A 20 -18.09 -1.67 0.89
C ARG A 20 -17.97 -2.61 2.10
N ASP A 21 -17.54 -3.86 1.89
CA ASP A 21 -17.41 -4.86 2.95
C ASP A 21 -16.09 -4.68 3.69
N VAL A 22 -16.06 -3.70 4.59
CA VAL A 22 -14.91 -3.42 5.45
C VAL A 22 -14.61 -4.59 6.41
N LYS A 23 -15.60 -5.45 6.68
CA LYS A 23 -15.41 -6.59 7.58
C LYS A 23 -14.57 -7.69 6.93
N GLN A 24 -14.65 -7.86 5.61
CA GLN A 24 -13.91 -8.90 4.90
C GLN A 24 -12.71 -8.37 4.10
N PHE A 25 -12.80 -7.15 3.57
CA PHE A 25 -11.82 -6.62 2.61
C PHE A 25 -11.21 -5.28 3.03
N GLY A 26 -11.38 -4.88 4.30
CA GLY A 26 -10.92 -3.60 4.81
C GLY A 26 -9.39 -3.46 4.89
N LYS A 27 -8.90 -2.22 4.88
CA LYS A 27 -7.48 -1.86 4.96
C LYS A 27 -6.67 -2.48 6.12
N LYS A 28 -7.33 -2.88 7.21
CA LYS A 28 -6.67 -3.53 8.36
C LYS A 28 -5.94 -4.82 7.95
N TYR A 29 -6.46 -5.51 6.92
CA TYR A 29 -5.92 -6.75 6.39
C TYR A 29 -4.62 -6.56 5.59
N MET A 30 -4.16 -5.31 5.37
CA MET A 30 -2.80 -5.06 4.86
C MET A 30 -1.73 -5.16 5.97
N PHE A 31 -2.14 -5.15 7.24
CA PHE A 31 -1.23 -4.96 8.38
C PHE A 31 -1.37 -6.03 9.46
N ASP A 32 -2.20 -7.05 9.26
CA ASP A 32 -2.49 -8.09 10.27
C ASP A 32 -1.54 -9.30 10.19
N SER A 33 -0.59 -9.28 9.25
CA SER A 33 0.38 -10.36 9.03
C SER A 33 -0.25 -11.71 8.69
N ASN A 34 -1.45 -11.70 8.08
CA ASN A 34 -2.13 -12.91 7.64
C ASN A 34 -2.25 -12.96 6.11
N GLU A 35 -1.50 -13.87 5.48
CA GLU A 35 -1.48 -14.07 4.02
C GLU A 35 -2.84 -14.49 3.43
N GLU A 36 -3.74 -15.05 4.25
CA GLU A 36 -5.09 -15.44 3.83
C GLU A 36 -6.06 -14.25 3.74
N THR A 37 -5.66 -13.07 4.22
CA THR A 37 -6.47 -11.87 4.17
C THR A 37 -5.81 -10.75 3.37
N CYS A 38 -6.62 -9.86 2.80
CA CYS A 38 -6.10 -8.69 2.10
C CYS A 38 -7.10 -7.53 2.15
N TRP A 39 -6.59 -6.33 1.90
CA TRP A 39 -7.45 -5.26 1.38
C TRP A 39 -7.81 -5.57 -0.07
N ASN A 40 -9.08 -5.45 -0.43
CA ASN A 40 -9.53 -5.55 -1.81
C ASN A 40 -10.31 -4.28 -2.18
N SER A 41 -9.84 -3.58 -3.19
CA SER A 41 -10.51 -2.39 -3.72
C SER A 41 -11.77 -2.78 -4.51
N ASP A 42 -12.69 -1.84 -4.67
CA ASP A 42 -13.75 -1.99 -5.66
C ASP A 42 -13.19 -1.84 -7.10
N GLN A 43 -13.99 -2.21 -8.08
CA GLN A 43 -13.65 -2.03 -9.48
C GLN A 43 -13.46 -0.54 -9.83
N GLY A 44 -12.53 -0.26 -10.75
CA GLY A 44 -12.25 1.09 -11.24
C GLY A 44 -10.75 1.35 -11.39
N GLY A 45 -10.40 2.41 -12.11
CA GLY A 45 -9.02 2.83 -12.28
C GLY A 45 -8.45 3.50 -11.04
N CYS A 46 -7.12 3.50 -10.91
CA CYS A 46 -6.37 4.29 -9.93
C CYS A 46 -6.79 4.07 -8.47
N GLN A 47 -6.83 2.81 -8.03
CA GLN A 47 -7.01 2.47 -6.61
C GLN A 47 -5.72 2.80 -5.85
N TRP A 48 -5.84 3.34 -4.64
CA TRP A 48 -4.70 3.86 -3.88
C TRP A 48 -4.76 3.48 -2.41
N VAL A 49 -3.56 3.37 -1.83
CA VAL A 49 -3.32 3.28 -0.39
C VAL A 49 -2.54 4.53 0.00
N PHE A 50 -3.03 5.22 1.03
CA PHE A 50 -2.41 6.41 1.58
C PHE A 50 -1.95 6.11 2.99
N LEU A 51 -0.72 6.51 3.33
CA LEU A 51 -0.14 6.36 4.65
C LEU A 51 0.32 7.73 5.17
N GLU A 52 -0.10 8.07 6.39
CA GLU A 52 0.41 9.23 7.13
C GLU A 52 1.29 8.74 8.26
N PHE A 53 2.55 9.17 8.25
CA PHE A 53 3.52 8.80 9.28
C PHE A 53 3.48 9.83 10.42
N PRO A 54 3.70 9.41 11.68
CA PRO A 54 3.63 10.30 12.85
C PRO A 54 4.76 11.34 12.89
N GLN A 55 5.76 11.20 12.02
CA GLN A 55 6.91 12.08 11.88
C GLN A 55 7.45 11.98 10.44
N PRO A 56 8.28 12.93 9.99
CA PRO A 56 9.00 12.81 8.73
C PRO A 56 9.81 11.50 8.68
N VAL A 57 9.75 10.81 7.55
CA VAL A 57 10.44 9.53 7.32
C VAL A 57 11.22 9.56 6.02
N ARG A 58 12.25 8.73 5.92
CA ARG A 58 12.91 8.41 4.66
C ARG A 58 12.47 7.02 4.22
N VAL A 59 11.72 6.94 3.13
CA VAL A 59 11.36 5.67 2.50
C VAL A 59 12.55 5.17 1.70
N SER A 60 12.93 3.90 1.89
CA SER A 60 14.03 3.27 1.14
C SER A 60 13.54 2.10 0.29
N GLU A 61 12.50 1.41 0.74
CA GLU A 61 11.86 0.32 0.02
C GLU A 61 10.37 0.26 0.36
N VAL A 62 9.59 -0.23 -0.60
CA VAL A 62 8.19 -0.63 -0.43
C VAL A 62 8.13 -2.14 -0.66
N LYS A 63 7.52 -2.84 0.29
CA LYS A 63 7.25 -4.28 0.18
C LYS A 63 5.74 -4.47 0.05
N VAL A 64 5.34 -5.17 -1.01
CA VAL A 64 3.93 -5.43 -1.31
C VAL A 64 3.76 -6.89 -1.68
N GLN A 65 2.67 -7.49 -1.23
CA GLN A 65 2.30 -8.86 -1.57
C GLN A 65 0.82 -8.84 -1.96
N PHE A 66 0.51 -9.44 -3.10
CA PHE A 66 -0.86 -9.71 -3.53
C PHE A 66 -1.21 -11.15 -3.17
N GLN A 67 -2.49 -11.54 -3.20
CA GLN A 67 -2.87 -12.94 -2.99
C GLN A 67 -2.75 -13.78 -4.29
N GLY A 68 -2.60 -13.13 -5.44
CA GLY A 68 -2.68 -13.75 -6.76
C GLY A 68 -4.10 -13.81 -7.31
N GLY A 69 -4.23 -13.78 -8.64
CA GLY A 69 -5.49 -13.69 -9.38
C GLY A 69 -5.93 -12.25 -9.68
N PHE A 70 -5.43 -11.29 -8.89
CA PHE A 70 -5.54 -9.85 -9.13
C PHE A 70 -4.35 -9.12 -8.50
N SER A 71 -3.68 -8.28 -9.29
CA SER A 71 -2.66 -7.36 -8.81
C SER A 71 -2.74 -5.99 -9.48
N GLY A 72 -2.13 -4.98 -8.84
CA GLY A 72 -1.85 -3.73 -9.50
C GLY A 72 -0.84 -3.96 -10.64
N LYS A 73 -1.15 -3.49 -11.86
CA LYS A 73 -0.27 -3.66 -13.02
C LYS A 73 0.81 -2.58 -13.13
N THR A 74 0.43 -1.35 -12.81
CA THR A 74 1.31 -0.18 -12.77
C THR A 74 0.99 0.57 -11.50
N CYS A 75 1.94 0.58 -10.57
CA CYS A 75 1.83 1.29 -9.31
C CYS A 75 2.80 2.47 -9.30
N ARG A 76 2.37 3.54 -8.66
CA ARG A 76 3.12 4.78 -8.52
C ARG A 76 3.34 5.02 -7.04
N LEU A 77 4.59 5.23 -6.65
CA LEU A 77 4.93 5.66 -5.30
C LEU A 77 5.01 7.18 -5.28
N GLU A 78 4.17 7.79 -4.45
CA GLU A 78 4.11 9.24 -4.28
C GLU A 78 4.23 9.61 -2.80
N GLY A 79 4.74 10.80 -2.54
CA GLY A 79 4.74 11.36 -1.20
C GLY A 79 5.02 12.86 -1.21
N CYS A 80 4.80 13.46 -0.05
CA CYS A 80 5.09 14.84 0.24
C CYS A 80 5.38 15.01 1.72
N GLU A 81 5.98 16.14 2.08
CA GLU A 81 5.91 16.62 3.45
C GLU A 81 4.50 17.14 3.77
N LYS A 82 4.19 17.31 5.05
CA LYS A 82 2.85 17.71 5.48
C LYS A 82 2.40 18.99 4.78
N GLU A 83 1.21 18.96 4.18
CA GLU A 83 0.60 20.05 3.39
C GLU A 83 1.30 20.37 2.05
N GLY A 84 2.24 19.53 1.60
CA GLY A 84 2.85 19.63 0.27
C GLY A 84 2.02 18.96 -0.84
N GLU A 85 2.37 19.30 -2.08
CA GLU A 85 1.89 18.58 -3.27
C GLU A 85 2.59 17.22 -3.39
N PHE A 86 1.84 16.19 -3.78
CA PHE A 86 2.39 14.85 -3.96
C PHE A 86 3.34 14.81 -5.16
N GLU A 87 4.58 14.39 -4.92
CA GLU A 87 5.55 14.13 -5.98
C GLU A 87 5.66 12.63 -6.22
N THR A 88 5.83 12.25 -7.50
CA THR A 88 6.09 10.87 -7.87
C THR A 88 7.57 10.54 -7.66
N PHE A 89 7.86 9.60 -6.77
CA PHE A 89 9.21 9.12 -6.51
C PHE A 89 9.62 8.01 -7.48
N SER A 90 8.73 7.05 -7.71
CA SER A 90 9.02 5.90 -8.57
C SER A 90 7.76 5.20 -9.08
N TYR A 91 7.97 4.32 -10.05
CA TYR A 91 6.95 3.37 -10.52
C TYR A 91 7.42 1.96 -10.22
N PHE A 92 6.48 1.08 -9.91
CA PHE A 92 6.73 -0.35 -9.78
C PHE A 92 5.60 -1.16 -10.41
N TYR A 93 5.92 -2.38 -10.85
CA TYR A 93 5.04 -3.20 -11.68
C TYR A 93 4.88 -4.58 -11.03
N PRO A 94 3.94 -4.72 -10.08
CA PRO A 94 3.75 -5.99 -9.41
C PRO A 94 3.33 -7.12 -10.35
N GLU A 95 3.92 -8.28 -10.15
CA GLU A 95 3.45 -9.53 -10.74
C GLU A 95 2.17 -10.01 -10.04
N ASP A 96 1.30 -10.68 -10.77
CA ASP A 96 0.07 -11.28 -10.24
C ASP A 96 0.37 -12.65 -9.63
N ASN A 97 1.03 -12.64 -8.48
CA ASN A 97 1.34 -13.82 -7.70
C ASN A 97 1.33 -13.51 -6.20
N ASN A 98 1.51 -14.55 -5.38
CA ASN A 98 1.51 -14.45 -3.93
C ASN A 98 2.89 -14.22 -3.29
N SER A 99 3.92 -13.91 -4.08
CA SER A 99 5.25 -13.65 -3.54
C SER A 99 5.35 -12.23 -3.01
N LEU A 100 6.18 -12.04 -1.97
CA LEU A 100 6.54 -10.70 -1.50
C LEU A 100 7.42 -10.00 -2.55
N GLN A 101 6.99 -8.83 -2.99
CA GLN A 101 7.66 -8.05 -4.03
C GLN A 101 8.22 -6.76 -3.44
N ILE A 102 9.43 -6.39 -3.84
CA ILE A 102 10.17 -5.25 -3.29
C ILE A 102 10.45 -4.24 -4.39
N SER A 103 10.06 -2.99 -4.16
CA SER A 103 10.46 -1.85 -4.96
C SER A 103 11.30 -0.91 -4.12
N PHE A 104 12.44 -0.47 -4.64
CA PHE A 104 13.27 0.53 -3.97
C PHE A 104 12.73 1.94 -4.23
N ALA A 105 12.72 2.77 -3.19
CA ALA A 105 12.48 4.20 -3.31
C ALA A 105 13.84 4.90 -3.58
N PRO A 106 13.85 5.98 -4.38
CA PRO A 106 15.08 6.70 -4.72
C PRO A 106 15.77 7.34 -3.51
#